data_AF-A0A2V2XGV8-F1
#
_entry.id   AF-A0A2V2XGV8-F1
#
_cell.length_a   1.000
_cell.length_b   1.000
_cell.length_c   1.000
_cell.angle_alpha   90.00
_cell.angle_beta   90.00
_cell.angle_gamma   90.00
#
_symmetry.space_group_name_H-M   'P 1'
#
loop_
_entity.id
_entity.type
_entity.pdbx_description
1 polymer ?
#
loop_
_entity_poly.entity_id
_entity_poly.type
_entity_poly.pdbx_seq_one_letter_code
_entity_poly.pdbx_strand_id
1 'polypeptide(L)'
;MACRWGGHRFALLQKQTAAGYMASAGKVGSEEKWAQAAMEYLHEKRHCNDSRKRQHDVDNERRIALAFDRYCAIGEKKFAARMSRLAARMTEALEAMAELGMEQAREEALLLSSEQPPGNYRRPSLTPPVPGYEPGYGLDVPQLSSQQAEYPPIVRPTDALEFGANADPSFPFVDAYRVEDLTALCARELEERHGEIREAAPLTGVEGEAWEAYVALQKKALARQQLIFDLCNDPELREKYDADAEFREQQWAERGMLPLEIKEEELREVERHYAQEPAYHAFRKI
;
A
#
# COMPACT_ATOMS: atom_id res chain seq x y z
N MET A 1 74.94 12.31 25.13
CA MET A 1 73.51 12.53 25.42
C MET A 1 72.74 12.29 24.14
N ALA A 2 71.92 11.23 24.11
CA ALA A 2 71.17 10.80 22.95
C ALA A 2 69.79 11.49 22.93
N CYS A 3 69.39 12.06 21.79
CA CYS A 3 68.00 12.45 21.54
C CYS A 3 67.49 11.80 20.26
N ARG A 4 66.36 11.11 20.44
CA ARG A 4 65.69 10.16 19.55
C ARG A 4 64.90 10.85 18.43
N TRP A 5 64.83 10.14 17.31
CA TRP A 5 63.84 10.28 16.26
C TRP A 5 62.43 9.95 16.75
N GLY A 6 61.42 10.67 16.27
CA GLY A 6 60.01 10.41 16.54
C GLY A 6 59.11 10.98 15.45
N GLY A 7 59.05 10.29 14.31
CA GLY A 7 58.07 10.57 13.27
C GLY A 7 56.68 10.08 13.72
N HIS A 8 55.74 11.00 13.89
CA HIS A 8 54.34 10.67 14.14
C HIS A 8 53.66 10.21 12.84
N ARG A 9 53.49 8.89 12.71
CA ARG A 9 52.54 8.31 11.75
C ARG A 9 51.12 8.54 12.28
N PHE A 10 50.34 9.33 11.55
CA PHE A 10 48.88 9.36 11.69
C PHE A 10 48.32 7.98 11.33
N ALA A 11 47.76 7.28 12.32
CA ALA A 11 46.96 6.09 12.09
C ALA A 11 45.57 6.52 11.59
N LEU A 12 45.38 6.54 10.28
CA LEU A 12 44.07 6.54 9.65
C LEU A 12 43.37 5.23 9.99
N LEU A 13 42.46 5.26 10.97
CA LEU A 13 41.45 4.22 11.17
C LEU A 13 40.51 4.24 9.95
N GLN A 14 40.90 3.56 8.87
CA GLN A 14 39.96 3.12 7.84
C GLN A 14 38.89 2.28 8.54
N LYS A 15 37.63 2.74 8.49
CA LYS A 15 36.47 1.89 8.78
C LYS A 15 36.53 0.71 7.81
N GLN A 16 37.04 -0.42 8.28
CA GLN A 16 36.90 -1.70 7.59
C GLN A 16 35.39 -2.00 7.55
N THR A 17 34.81 -1.93 6.35
CA THR A 17 33.49 -2.51 6.09
C THR A 17 33.59 -4.02 6.31
N ALA A 18 32.50 -4.68 6.71
CA ALA A 18 32.45 -6.12 6.94
C ALA A 18 33.01 -6.96 5.75
N ALA A 19 32.99 -6.39 4.54
CA ALA A 19 33.65 -6.91 3.35
C ALA A 19 35.17 -7.18 3.53
N GLY A 20 35.87 -6.37 4.33
CA GLY A 20 37.30 -6.54 4.59
C GLY A 20 37.64 -7.67 5.57
N TYR A 21 36.71 -8.03 6.47
CA TYR A 21 36.93 -9.09 7.46
C TYR A 21 36.71 -10.50 6.89
N MET A 22 35.89 -10.62 5.85
CA MET A 22 35.57 -11.90 5.20
C MET A 22 36.56 -12.27 4.08
N ALA A 23 37.31 -11.30 3.54
CA ALA A 23 38.31 -11.57 2.51
C ALA A 23 39.51 -12.40 3.03
N SER A 24 39.75 -12.40 4.34
CA SER A 24 40.82 -13.14 5.01
C SER A 24 40.39 -14.48 5.62
N ALA A 25 39.09 -14.80 5.63
CA ALA A 25 38.59 -16.09 6.04
C ALA A 25 38.52 -17.01 4.81
N GLY A 26 39.46 -17.96 4.73
CA GLY A 26 39.65 -18.83 3.58
C GLY A 26 38.39 -19.61 3.16
N LYS A 27 38.17 -19.65 1.84
CA LYS A 27 37.21 -20.50 1.10
C LYS A 27 35.72 -20.25 1.38
N VAL A 28 35.26 -19.06 1.00
CA VAL A 28 33.84 -18.81 0.67
C VAL A 28 33.65 -19.10 -0.82
N GLY A 29 32.73 -19.99 -1.19
CA GLY A 29 32.46 -20.40 -2.57
C GLY A 29 32.04 -19.22 -3.47
N SER A 30 32.13 -19.34 -4.80
CA SER A 30 31.71 -18.26 -5.72
C SER A 30 30.24 -17.87 -5.52
N GLU A 31 29.38 -18.83 -5.18
CA GLU A 31 27.95 -18.62 -4.95
C GLU A 31 27.68 -17.89 -3.63
N GLU A 32 28.38 -18.23 -2.55
CA GLU A 32 28.24 -17.55 -1.25
C GLU A 32 28.66 -16.07 -1.33
N LYS A 33 29.68 -15.76 -2.14
CA LYS A 33 30.07 -14.37 -2.44
C LYS A 33 28.98 -13.63 -3.20
N TRP A 34 28.32 -14.30 -4.15
CA TRP A 34 27.20 -13.72 -4.89
C TRP A 34 25.99 -13.50 -3.97
N ALA A 35 25.67 -14.47 -3.12
CA ALA A 35 24.61 -14.34 -2.12
C ALA A 35 24.89 -13.18 -1.14
N GLN A 36 26.13 -13.04 -0.68
CA GLN A 36 26.53 -11.90 0.15
C GLN A 36 26.35 -10.57 -0.58
N ALA A 37 26.73 -10.49 -1.85
CA ALA A 37 26.53 -9.29 -2.66
C ALA A 37 25.03 -8.99 -2.86
N ALA A 38 24.19 -10.03 -3.01
CA ALA A 38 22.75 -9.88 -3.08
C ALA A 38 22.16 -9.36 -1.75
N MET A 39 22.65 -9.84 -0.61
CA MET A 39 22.24 -9.32 0.71
C MET A 39 22.62 -7.85 0.91
N GLU A 40 23.81 -7.45 0.46
CA GLU A 40 24.21 -6.03 0.46
C GLU A 40 23.33 -5.17 -0.46
N TYR A 41 22.81 -5.74 -1.55
CA TYR A 41 21.87 -5.08 -2.46
C TYR A 41 20.45 -4.97 -1.87
N LEU A 42 19.99 -5.98 -1.12
CA LEU A 42 18.70 -5.96 -0.43
C LEU A 42 18.65 -4.96 0.73
N HIS A 43 19.80 -4.68 1.36
CA HIS A 43 19.85 -3.79 2.52
C HIS A 43 19.74 -2.31 2.11
N GLU A 44 18.59 -1.69 2.37
CA GLU A 44 18.37 -0.25 2.20
C GLU A 44 19.11 0.57 3.27
N LYS A 45 19.88 1.58 2.85
CA LYS A 45 20.72 2.40 3.76
C LYS A 45 20.11 3.78 3.94
N ARG A 46 19.71 4.10 5.18
CA ARG A 46 19.33 5.48 5.56
C ARG A 46 20.55 6.39 5.47
N HIS A 47 20.56 7.28 4.49
CA HIS A 47 21.68 8.18 4.20
C HIS A 47 21.37 9.63 4.59
N CYS A 48 22.42 10.43 4.77
CA CYS A 48 22.29 11.85 5.09
C CYS A 48 21.88 12.66 3.85
N ASN A 49 21.32 13.84 4.09
CA ASN A 49 21.08 14.84 3.04
C ASN A 49 22.37 15.14 2.26
N ASP A 50 22.26 15.35 0.95
CA ASP A 50 23.41 15.59 0.08
C ASP A 50 24.11 16.92 0.42
N SER A 51 25.39 16.85 0.76
CA SER A 51 26.26 18.00 1.06
C SER A 51 26.40 19.04 -0.09
N ARG A 52 26.02 18.65 -1.32
CA ARG A 52 26.01 19.55 -2.48
C ARG A 52 24.78 20.45 -2.53
N LYS A 53 23.71 20.11 -1.81
CA LYS A 53 22.50 20.94 -1.74
C LYS A 53 22.83 22.31 -1.14
N ARG A 54 22.20 23.34 -1.69
CA ARG A 54 22.27 24.73 -1.20
C ARG A 54 20.87 25.22 -0.86
N GLN A 55 20.82 26.25 -0.02
CA GLN A 55 19.55 26.79 0.48
C GLN A 55 18.60 27.18 -0.68
N HIS A 56 19.12 27.86 -1.70
CA HIS A 56 18.31 28.35 -2.82
C HIS A 56 17.71 27.22 -3.68
N ASP A 57 18.45 26.13 -3.89
CA ASP A 57 17.95 24.97 -4.66
C ASP A 57 16.82 24.26 -3.90
N VAL A 58 17.02 24.03 -2.60
CA VAL A 58 16.02 23.38 -1.73
C VAL A 58 14.76 24.24 -1.63
N ASP A 59 14.90 25.56 -1.48
CA ASP A 59 13.76 26.47 -1.44
C ASP A 59 13.02 26.54 -2.79
N ASN A 60 13.74 26.46 -3.91
CA ASN A 60 13.14 26.41 -5.22
C ASN A 60 12.37 25.10 -5.46
N GLU A 61 12.91 23.96 -5.02
CA GLU A 61 12.22 22.66 -5.05
C GLU A 61 10.91 22.71 -4.25
N ARG A 62 10.90 23.31 -3.06
CA ARG A 62 9.67 23.54 -2.27
C ARG A 62 8.65 24.39 -3.02
N ARG A 63 9.10 25.46 -3.68
CA ARG A 63 8.21 26.32 -4.49
C ARG A 63 7.59 25.57 -5.68
N ILE A 64 8.38 24.71 -6.33
CA ILE A 64 7.91 23.88 -7.44
C ILE A 64 6.87 22.86 -6.94
N ALA A 65 7.12 22.20 -5.81
CA ALA A 65 6.17 21.27 -5.19
C ALA A 65 4.82 21.96 -4.92
N LEU A 66 4.83 23.10 -4.21
CA LEU A 66 3.61 23.87 -3.95
C LEU A 66 2.90 24.35 -5.23
N ALA A 67 3.64 24.63 -6.30
CA ALA A 67 3.04 25.00 -7.58
C ALA A 67 2.38 23.80 -8.27
N PHE A 68 2.99 22.61 -8.15
CA PHE A 68 2.42 21.36 -8.65
C PHE A 68 1.17 20.96 -7.88
N ASP A 69 1.16 21.08 -6.56
CA ASP A 69 -0.02 20.77 -5.73
C ASP A 69 -1.20 21.67 -6.10
N ARG A 70 -0.97 22.99 -6.24
CA ARG A 70 -1.98 23.93 -6.75
C ARG A 70 -2.53 23.56 -8.12
N TYR A 71 -1.71 22.98 -8.99
CA TYR A 71 -2.15 22.51 -10.30
C TYR A 71 -3.02 21.26 -10.18
N CYS A 72 -2.61 20.28 -9.37
CA CYS A 72 -3.32 19.02 -9.14
C CYS A 72 -4.66 19.21 -8.41
N ALA A 73 -4.73 20.13 -7.46
CA ALA A 73 -5.91 20.42 -6.64
C ALA A 73 -7.20 20.60 -7.48
N ILE A 74 -7.09 21.26 -8.63
CA ILE A 74 -8.23 21.49 -9.55
C ILE A 74 -8.71 20.17 -10.16
N GLY A 75 -7.77 19.31 -10.57
CA GLY A 75 -8.05 18.01 -11.15
C GLY A 75 -8.67 17.06 -10.14
N GLU A 76 -8.09 16.99 -8.94
CA GLU A 76 -8.54 16.12 -7.86
C GLU A 76 -9.94 16.49 -7.36
N LYS A 77 -10.20 17.78 -7.13
CA LYS A 77 -11.55 18.25 -6.75
C LYS A 77 -12.61 17.92 -7.80
N LYS A 78 -12.29 18.09 -9.09
CA LYS A 78 -13.20 17.74 -10.19
C LYS A 78 -13.42 16.24 -10.28
N PHE A 79 -12.38 15.44 -10.04
CA PHE A 79 -12.47 13.98 -10.01
C PHE A 79 -13.35 13.50 -8.86
N ALA A 80 -13.12 14.00 -7.64
CA ALA A 80 -13.93 13.68 -6.46
C ALA A 80 -15.42 14.01 -6.68
N ALA A 81 -15.73 15.21 -7.19
CA ALA A 81 -17.10 15.59 -7.51
C ALA A 81 -17.74 14.71 -8.60
N ARG A 82 -16.96 14.30 -9.61
CA ARG A 82 -17.43 13.40 -10.66
C ARG A 82 -17.75 12.01 -10.12
N MET A 83 -16.88 11.46 -9.27
CA MET A 83 -17.08 10.15 -8.63
C MET A 83 -18.29 10.16 -7.71
N SER A 84 -18.44 11.20 -6.88
CA SER A 84 -19.61 11.38 -6.01
C SER A 84 -20.92 11.40 -6.82
N ARG A 85 -20.97 12.14 -7.93
CA ARG A 85 -22.15 12.18 -8.80
C ARG A 85 -22.40 10.84 -9.50
N LEU A 86 -21.36 10.12 -9.92
CA LEU A 86 -21.51 8.80 -10.53
C LEU A 86 -22.13 7.81 -9.53
N ALA A 87 -21.60 7.77 -8.30
CA ALA A 87 -22.13 6.93 -7.23
C ALA A 87 -23.60 7.26 -6.95
N ALA A 88 -23.96 8.54 -6.81
CA ALA A 88 -25.34 8.95 -6.60
C ALA A 88 -26.29 8.46 -7.70
N ARG A 89 -25.89 8.56 -8.97
CA ARG A 89 -26.70 8.06 -10.10
C ARG A 89 -26.85 6.53 -10.09
N MET A 90 -25.82 5.81 -9.68
CA MET A 90 -25.90 4.35 -9.56
C MET A 90 -26.81 3.94 -8.39
N THR A 91 -26.77 4.67 -7.27
CA THR A 91 -27.70 4.48 -6.14
C THR A 91 -29.15 4.73 -6.55
N GLU A 92 -29.43 5.87 -7.19
CA GLU A 92 -30.78 6.20 -7.69
C GLU A 92 -31.32 5.12 -8.65
N ALA A 93 -30.45 4.56 -9.51
CA ALA A 93 -30.84 3.49 -10.42
C ALA A 93 -31.20 2.19 -9.69
N LEU A 94 -30.47 1.82 -8.63
CA LEU A 94 -30.78 0.64 -7.81
C LEU A 94 -32.07 0.83 -6.99
N GLU A 95 -32.32 2.05 -6.48
CA GLU A 95 -33.56 2.39 -5.78
C GLU A 95 -34.77 2.33 -6.73
N ALA A 96 -34.64 2.85 -7.95
CA ALA A 96 -35.69 2.78 -8.97
C ALA A 96 -36.06 1.33 -9.34
N MET A 97 -35.09 0.39 -9.35
CA MET A 97 -35.40 -1.04 -9.57
C MET A 97 -36.28 -1.62 -8.46
N ALA A 98 -36.06 -1.20 -7.21
CA ALA A 98 -36.89 -1.60 -6.07
C ALA A 98 -38.31 -1.02 -6.18
N GLU A 99 -38.44 0.27 -6.54
CA GLU A 99 -39.75 0.92 -6.76
C GLU A 99 -40.57 0.25 -7.88
N LEU A 100 -39.90 -0.28 -8.90
CA LEU A 100 -40.52 -1.00 -10.02
C LEU A 100 -40.84 -2.48 -9.69
N GLY A 101 -40.52 -2.96 -8.48
CA GLY A 101 -40.77 -4.34 -8.05
C GLY A 101 -39.87 -5.38 -8.72
N MET A 102 -38.70 -4.98 -9.24
CA MET A 102 -37.74 -5.84 -9.93
C MET A 102 -36.74 -6.49 -8.96
N GLU A 103 -37.22 -7.09 -7.85
CA GLU A 103 -36.35 -7.54 -6.75
C GLU A 103 -35.32 -8.59 -7.18
N GLN A 104 -35.70 -9.60 -7.98
CA GLN A 104 -34.75 -10.62 -8.45
C GLN A 104 -33.63 -10.00 -9.32
N ALA A 105 -33.99 -9.11 -10.25
CA ALA A 105 -33.01 -8.44 -11.10
C ALA A 105 -32.07 -7.53 -10.28
N ARG A 106 -32.59 -6.94 -9.20
CA ARG A 106 -31.81 -6.13 -8.27
C ARG A 106 -30.82 -7.00 -7.49
N GLU A 107 -31.24 -8.14 -6.97
CA GLU A 107 -30.36 -9.09 -6.27
C GLU A 107 -29.22 -9.58 -7.18
N GLU A 108 -29.53 -9.95 -8.43
CA GLU A 108 -28.53 -10.36 -9.41
C GLU A 108 -27.56 -9.22 -9.78
N ALA A 109 -28.05 -7.97 -9.89
CA ALA A 109 -27.23 -6.80 -10.22
C ALA A 109 -26.33 -6.32 -9.06
N LEU A 110 -26.66 -6.69 -7.81
CA LEU A 110 -25.84 -6.41 -6.64
C LEU A 110 -24.63 -7.35 -6.52
N LEU A 111 -24.63 -8.47 -7.24
CA LEU A 111 -23.47 -9.36 -7.33
C LEU A 111 -22.37 -8.70 -8.17
N LEU A 112 -21.14 -8.76 -7.69
CA LEU A 112 -20.00 -8.23 -8.42
C LEU A 112 -19.76 -9.06 -9.69
N SER A 113 -19.82 -8.41 -10.86
CA SER A 113 -19.33 -9.01 -12.10
C SER A 113 -17.84 -9.30 -11.95
N SER A 114 -17.51 -10.59 -11.85
CA SER A 114 -16.18 -11.07 -11.46
C SER A 114 -15.23 -11.26 -12.66
N GLU A 115 -15.71 -11.01 -13.87
CA GLU A 115 -14.90 -11.08 -15.09
C GLU A 115 -13.94 -9.87 -15.17
N GLN A 116 -12.66 -10.15 -15.30
CA GLN A 116 -11.64 -9.12 -15.54
C GLN A 116 -11.72 -8.60 -16.97
N PRO A 117 -11.18 -7.39 -17.26
CA PRO A 117 -11.03 -6.93 -18.63
C PRO A 117 -10.30 -7.98 -19.49
N PRO A 118 -10.82 -8.30 -20.69
CA PRO A 118 -10.26 -9.34 -21.55
C PRO A 118 -8.83 -8.97 -22.01
N GLY A 119 -8.06 -9.96 -22.50
CA GLY A 119 -6.66 -9.76 -22.91
C GLY A 119 -6.44 -8.75 -24.05
N ASN A 120 -7.49 -8.39 -24.80
CA ASN A 120 -7.45 -7.33 -25.81
C ASN A 120 -7.74 -5.93 -25.24
N TYR A 121 -8.10 -5.81 -23.96
CA TYR A 121 -8.23 -4.54 -23.26
C TYR A 121 -6.85 -3.90 -23.11
N ARG A 122 -6.56 -2.95 -23.98
CA ARG A 122 -5.21 -2.42 -24.15
C ARG A 122 -4.93 -1.27 -23.20
N ARG A 123 -3.79 -1.33 -22.50
CA ARG A 123 -3.24 -0.18 -21.76
C ARG A 123 -3.02 1.01 -22.73
N PRO A 124 -3.48 2.23 -22.38
CA PRO A 124 -3.14 3.44 -23.13
C PRO A 124 -1.62 3.55 -23.34
N SER A 125 -1.20 3.61 -24.59
CA SER A 125 0.21 3.67 -24.99
C SER A 125 0.61 5.12 -25.28
N LEU A 126 1.86 5.50 -25.02
CA LEU A 126 2.36 6.85 -25.28
C LEU A 126 2.19 7.26 -26.75
N THR A 127 2.41 6.32 -27.67
CA THR A 127 2.26 6.53 -29.11
C THR A 127 1.14 5.66 -29.68
N PRO A 128 0.46 6.12 -30.75
CA PRO A 128 -0.48 5.28 -31.49
C PRO A 128 0.21 4.03 -32.09
N PRO A 129 -0.57 2.97 -32.39
CA PRO A 129 -0.06 1.82 -33.13
C PRO A 129 0.35 2.21 -34.55
N VAL A 130 1.45 1.64 -35.04
CA VAL A 130 1.91 1.84 -36.42
C VAL A 130 1.21 0.83 -37.35
N PRO A 131 0.76 1.23 -38.56
CA PRO A 131 0.12 0.31 -39.50
C PRO A 131 1.03 -0.84 -39.92
N GLY A 132 0.50 -2.07 -39.90
CA GLY A 132 1.22 -3.26 -40.37
C GLY A 132 2.42 -3.68 -39.50
N TYR A 133 2.50 -3.18 -38.26
CA TYR A 133 3.55 -3.61 -37.34
C TYR A 133 3.17 -4.93 -36.67
N GLU A 134 3.89 -5.98 -37.06
CA GLU A 134 4.03 -7.23 -36.31
C GLU A 134 5.37 -7.23 -35.54
N PRO A 135 5.52 -8.00 -34.44
CA PRO A 135 6.73 -7.96 -33.61
C PRO A 135 8.00 -8.12 -34.45
N GLY A 136 8.87 -7.11 -34.42
CA GLY A 136 10.12 -7.13 -35.19
C GLY A 136 9.95 -7.12 -36.72
N TYR A 137 8.78 -6.77 -37.26
CA TYR A 137 8.45 -6.87 -38.69
C TYR A 137 8.66 -8.29 -39.26
N GLY A 138 8.23 -9.31 -38.51
CA GLY A 138 8.33 -10.72 -38.91
C GLY A 138 9.64 -11.40 -38.53
N LEU A 139 10.50 -10.73 -37.76
CA LEU A 139 11.69 -11.32 -37.16
C LEU A 139 11.33 -11.99 -35.83
N ASP A 140 10.80 -13.21 -35.92
CA ASP A 140 10.38 -13.97 -34.75
C ASP A 140 11.57 -14.54 -33.97
N VAL A 141 11.58 -14.27 -32.66
CA VAL A 141 12.51 -14.87 -31.70
C VAL A 141 11.66 -15.65 -30.67
N PRO A 142 11.40 -16.95 -30.91
CA PRO A 142 10.47 -17.74 -30.09
C PRO A 142 10.82 -17.78 -28.59
N GLN A 143 12.10 -17.63 -28.26
CA GLN A 143 12.59 -17.60 -26.88
C GLN A 143 12.00 -16.42 -26.08
N LEU A 144 11.72 -15.28 -26.74
CA LEU A 144 11.17 -14.08 -26.08
C LEU A 144 9.65 -14.13 -25.94
N SER A 145 8.96 -14.98 -26.70
CA SER A 145 7.51 -15.19 -26.57
C SER A 145 7.11 -16.17 -25.47
N SER A 146 8.08 -16.74 -24.74
CA SER A 146 7.80 -17.67 -23.65
C SER A 146 7.05 -16.98 -22.52
N GLN A 147 5.93 -17.57 -22.08
CA GLN A 147 5.25 -17.14 -20.86
C GLN A 147 6.05 -17.61 -19.64
N GLN A 148 6.24 -16.70 -18.68
CA GLN A 148 7.01 -16.95 -17.46
C GLN A 148 6.07 -17.03 -16.25
N ALA A 149 6.50 -17.70 -15.20
CA ALA A 149 5.78 -17.73 -13.94
C ALA A 149 5.91 -16.38 -13.20
N GLU A 150 4.87 -15.98 -12.48
CA GLU A 150 4.88 -14.84 -11.58
C GLU A 150 5.45 -15.23 -10.20
N TYR A 151 6.18 -14.32 -9.54
CA TYR A 151 6.73 -14.51 -8.20
C TYR A 151 6.47 -13.27 -7.31
N PRO A 152 6.02 -13.43 -6.05
CA PRO A 152 5.69 -14.70 -5.39
C PRO A 152 4.40 -15.34 -5.96
N PRO A 153 4.20 -16.66 -5.82
CA PRO A 153 2.92 -17.27 -6.14
C PRO A 153 1.82 -16.64 -5.28
N ILE A 154 0.73 -16.21 -5.90
CA ILE A 154 -0.38 -15.55 -5.20
C ILE A 154 -1.15 -16.60 -4.38
N VAL A 155 -1.29 -16.34 -3.09
CA VAL A 155 -2.12 -17.13 -2.16
C VAL A 155 -3.04 -16.17 -1.43
N ARG A 156 -4.34 -16.48 -1.42
CA ARG A 156 -5.38 -15.68 -0.77
C ARG A 156 -6.07 -16.49 0.33
N PRO A 157 -6.63 -15.84 1.37
CA PRO A 157 -7.35 -16.55 2.42
C PRO A 157 -8.50 -17.43 1.92
N THR A 158 -9.16 -17.03 0.82
CA THR A 158 -10.25 -17.78 0.20
C THR A 158 -9.81 -19.05 -0.52
N ASP A 159 -8.53 -19.20 -0.87
CA ASP A 159 -8.03 -20.39 -1.56
C ASP A 159 -8.18 -21.63 -0.65
N ALA A 160 -8.21 -21.46 0.68
CA ALA A 160 -8.53 -22.54 1.62
C ALA A 160 -9.99 -23.02 1.54
N LEU A 161 -10.91 -22.17 1.09
CA LEU A 161 -12.32 -22.52 0.88
C LEU A 161 -12.54 -23.26 -0.45
N GLU A 162 -11.73 -22.98 -1.46
CA GLU A 162 -11.86 -23.55 -2.81
C GLU A 162 -10.98 -24.80 -3.00
N PHE A 163 -9.72 -24.75 -2.59
CA PHE A 163 -8.72 -25.80 -2.84
C PHE A 163 -8.28 -26.54 -1.58
N GLY A 164 -8.80 -26.17 -0.41
CA GLY A 164 -8.46 -26.78 0.87
C GLY A 164 -9.11 -28.15 1.10
N ALA A 165 -8.77 -28.79 2.23
CA ALA A 165 -9.27 -30.14 2.57
C ALA A 165 -10.80 -30.22 2.69
N ASN A 166 -11.44 -29.12 3.09
CA ASN A 166 -12.89 -28.99 3.18
C ASN A 166 -13.41 -28.07 2.08
N ALA A 167 -12.94 -28.23 0.84
CA ALA A 167 -13.35 -27.41 -0.30
C ALA A 167 -14.89 -27.33 -0.42
N ASP A 168 -15.40 -26.12 -0.67
CA ASP A 168 -16.82 -25.91 -0.92
C ASP A 168 -17.19 -26.31 -2.36
N PRO A 169 -18.20 -27.17 -2.58
CA PRO A 169 -18.59 -27.59 -3.92
C PRO A 169 -19.17 -26.46 -4.79
N SER A 170 -19.66 -25.37 -4.18
CA SER A 170 -20.34 -24.29 -4.88
C SER A 170 -19.61 -22.96 -4.88
N PHE A 171 -18.29 -22.92 -4.64
CA PHE A 171 -17.50 -21.69 -4.74
C PHE A 171 -17.80 -20.95 -6.07
N PRO A 172 -18.21 -19.66 -6.05
CA PRO A 172 -18.09 -18.67 -4.96
C PRO A 172 -19.27 -18.61 -3.95
N PHE A 173 -20.30 -19.43 -4.10
CA PHE A 173 -21.48 -19.47 -3.23
C PHE A 173 -21.24 -20.37 -2.02
N VAL A 174 -20.59 -19.81 -1.00
CA VAL A 174 -20.21 -20.50 0.25
C VAL A 174 -21.18 -20.13 1.37
N ASP A 175 -21.46 -21.07 2.27
CA ASP A 175 -22.28 -20.82 3.46
C ASP A 175 -21.69 -19.74 4.40
N ALA A 176 -22.56 -18.91 4.97
CA ALA A 176 -22.17 -17.75 5.78
C ALA A 176 -21.23 -18.09 6.95
N TYR A 177 -21.49 -19.17 7.69
CA TYR A 177 -20.68 -19.55 8.85
C TYR A 177 -19.20 -19.80 8.49
N ARG A 178 -18.93 -20.32 7.28
CA ARG A 178 -17.54 -20.55 6.83
C ARG A 178 -16.81 -19.24 6.54
N VAL A 179 -17.56 -18.23 6.08
CA VAL A 179 -17.03 -16.88 5.83
C VAL A 179 -16.86 -16.13 7.15
N GLU A 180 -17.72 -16.34 8.14
CA GLU A 180 -17.55 -15.87 9.53
C GLU A 180 -16.25 -16.40 10.14
N ASP A 181 -16.03 -17.72 10.07
CA ASP A 181 -14.81 -18.37 10.54
C ASP A 181 -13.56 -17.81 9.84
N LEU A 182 -13.62 -17.62 8.51
CA LEU A 182 -12.53 -17.03 7.74
C LEU A 182 -12.25 -15.59 8.17
N THR A 183 -13.30 -14.80 8.42
CA THR A 183 -13.17 -13.39 8.83
C THR A 183 -12.52 -13.29 10.21
N ALA A 184 -12.93 -14.14 11.16
CA ALA A 184 -12.32 -14.22 12.49
C ALA A 184 -10.85 -14.65 12.43
N LEU A 185 -10.52 -15.65 11.61
CA LEU A 185 -9.15 -16.08 11.37
C LEU A 185 -8.29 -14.93 10.80
N CYS A 186 -8.78 -14.27 9.75
CA CYS A 186 -8.08 -13.14 9.12
C CYS A 186 -7.82 -12.00 10.09
N ALA A 187 -8.81 -11.66 10.94
CA ALA A 187 -8.67 -10.58 11.91
C ALA A 187 -7.56 -10.89 12.93
N ARG A 188 -7.51 -12.13 13.42
CA ARG A 188 -6.47 -12.58 14.36
C ARG A 188 -5.08 -12.60 13.72
N GLU A 189 -4.94 -13.21 12.54
CA GLU A 189 -3.65 -13.29 11.84
C GLU A 189 -3.13 -11.90 11.44
N LEU A 190 -4.02 -11.00 11.01
CA LEU A 190 -3.66 -9.63 10.67
C LEU A 190 -3.14 -8.88 11.90
N GLU A 191 -3.80 -9.02 13.05
CA GLU A 191 -3.35 -8.39 14.30
C GLU A 191 -1.98 -8.92 14.74
N GLU A 192 -1.79 -10.23 14.72
CA GLU A 192 -0.53 -10.88 15.08
C GLU A 192 0.62 -10.41 14.19
N ARG A 193 0.45 -10.49 12.86
CA ARG A 193 1.47 -10.06 11.90
C ARG A 193 1.72 -8.55 11.95
N HIS A 194 0.69 -7.75 12.19
CA HIS A 194 0.87 -6.30 12.37
C HIS A 194 1.71 -6.02 13.61
N GLY A 195 1.40 -6.66 14.74
CA GLY A 195 2.17 -6.53 15.98
C GLY A 195 3.63 -6.91 15.81
N GLU A 196 3.90 -8.06 15.20
CA GLU A 196 5.25 -8.56 14.92
C GLU A 196 6.06 -7.59 14.04
N ILE A 197 5.49 -7.15 12.91
CA ILE A 197 6.17 -6.23 11.99
C ILE A 197 6.38 -4.86 12.64
N ARG A 198 5.40 -4.37 13.39
CA ARG A 198 5.50 -3.07 14.07
C ARG A 198 6.59 -3.06 15.13
N GLU A 199 6.78 -4.18 15.83
CA GLU A 199 7.88 -4.35 16.79
C GLU A 199 9.24 -4.46 16.08
N ALA A 200 9.33 -5.29 15.04
CA ALA A 200 10.59 -5.57 14.35
C ALA A 200 11.11 -4.40 13.50
N ALA A 201 10.20 -3.66 12.85
CA ALA A 201 10.51 -2.63 11.87
C ALA A 201 9.60 -1.40 12.05
N PRO A 202 9.83 -0.57 13.10
CA PRO A 202 9.04 0.64 13.29
C PRO A 202 9.28 1.66 12.17
N LEU A 203 8.19 2.10 11.54
CA LEU A 203 8.18 3.10 10.49
C LEU A 203 7.50 4.39 10.97
N THR A 204 7.96 5.53 10.46
CA THR A 204 7.45 6.87 10.80
C THR A 204 7.44 7.74 9.54
N GLY A 205 6.82 8.92 9.59
CA GLY A 205 6.71 9.78 8.41
C GLY A 205 5.63 9.25 7.46
N VAL A 206 5.71 9.64 6.19
CA VAL A 206 4.63 9.41 5.22
C VAL A 206 4.40 7.93 4.96
N GLU A 207 5.47 7.15 4.77
CA GLU A 207 5.39 5.70 4.54
C GLU A 207 4.90 4.93 5.77
N GLY A 208 5.27 5.39 6.98
CA GLY A 208 4.81 4.79 8.23
C GLY A 208 3.33 5.07 8.48
N GLU A 209 2.89 6.31 8.28
CA GLU A 209 1.47 6.68 8.36
C GLU A 209 0.65 5.95 7.31
N ALA A 210 1.17 5.78 6.09
CA ALA A 210 0.50 5.01 5.03
C ALA A 210 0.36 3.52 5.40
N TRP A 211 1.38 2.89 5.99
CA TRP A 211 1.32 1.51 6.47
C TRP A 211 0.28 1.35 7.58
N GLU A 212 0.31 2.21 8.59
CA GLU A 212 -0.65 2.15 9.70
C GLU A 212 -2.09 2.44 9.22
N ALA A 213 -2.28 3.39 8.31
CA ALA A 213 -3.58 3.65 7.69
C ALA A 213 -4.07 2.45 6.88
N TYR A 214 -3.18 1.81 6.10
CA TYR A 214 -3.50 0.59 5.35
C TYR A 214 -3.98 -0.52 6.28
N VAL A 215 -3.23 -0.84 7.33
CA VAL A 215 -3.58 -1.89 8.28
C VAL A 215 -4.88 -1.54 9.03
N ALA A 216 -5.05 -0.28 9.45
CA ALA A 216 -6.28 0.18 10.12
C ALA A 216 -7.52 0.02 9.21
N LEU A 217 -7.39 0.30 7.91
CA LEU A 217 -8.48 0.09 6.94
C LEU A 217 -8.80 -1.40 6.74
N GLN A 218 -7.79 -2.29 6.76
CA GLN A 218 -8.03 -3.74 6.71
C GLN A 218 -8.76 -4.24 7.96
N LYS A 219 -8.32 -3.80 9.16
CA LYS A 219 -9.00 -4.12 10.43
C LYS A 219 -10.45 -3.61 10.43
N LYS A 220 -10.67 -2.37 9.97
CA LYS A 220 -12.01 -1.78 9.82
C LYS A 220 -12.91 -2.58 8.86
N ALA A 221 -12.36 -3.07 7.74
CA ALA A 221 -13.10 -3.88 6.79
C ALA A 221 -13.56 -5.22 7.39
N LEU A 222 -12.65 -5.92 8.08
CA LEU A 222 -12.96 -7.19 8.77
C LEU A 222 -13.95 -7.00 9.91
N ALA A 223 -13.81 -5.95 10.71
CA ALA A 223 -14.75 -5.62 11.79
C ALA A 223 -16.16 -5.32 11.26
N ARG A 224 -16.25 -4.60 10.13
CA ARG A 224 -17.54 -4.37 9.45
C ARG A 224 -18.15 -5.66 8.93
N GLN A 225 -17.34 -6.56 8.36
CA GLN A 225 -17.83 -7.84 7.87
C GLN A 225 -18.44 -8.67 9.01
N GLN A 226 -17.79 -8.73 10.17
CA GLN A 226 -18.33 -9.38 11.37
C GLN A 226 -19.62 -8.72 11.85
N LEU A 227 -19.68 -7.38 11.89
CA LEU A 227 -20.92 -6.70 12.29
C LEU A 227 -22.09 -7.03 11.36
N ILE A 228 -21.85 -7.13 10.04
CA ILE A 228 -22.91 -7.49 9.09
C ILE A 228 -23.44 -8.89 9.40
N PHE A 229 -22.56 -9.86 9.70
CA PHE A 229 -22.99 -11.19 10.13
C PHE A 229 -23.79 -11.14 11.43
N ASP A 230 -23.31 -10.42 12.45
CA ASP A 230 -24.02 -10.27 13.73
C ASP A 230 -25.43 -9.68 13.52
N LEU A 231 -25.56 -8.66 12.67
CA LEU A 231 -26.84 -8.03 12.33
C LEU A 231 -27.77 -8.92 11.48
N CYS A 232 -27.23 -9.90 10.76
CA CYS A 232 -28.02 -10.86 10.01
C CYS A 232 -28.47 -12.04 10.88
N ASN A 233 -27.64 -12.45 11.84
CA ASN A 233 -27.87 -13.59 12.72
C ASN A 233 -28.75 -13.23 13.93
N ASP A 234 -28.75 -11.97 14.37
CA ASP A 234 -29.54 -11.46 15.50
C ASP A 234 -30.55 -10.37 15.06
N PRO A 235 -31.84 -10.73 14.87
CA PRO A 235 -32.89 -9.77 14.52
C PRO A 235 -33.13 -8.69 15.57
N GLU A 236 -32.96 -8.99 16.87
CA GLU A 236 -33.18 -8.01 17.95
C GLU A 236 -32.09 -6.94 17.91
N LEU A 237 -30.83 -7.36 17.71
CA LEU A 237 -29.72 -6.46 17.49
C LEU A 237 -29.96 -5.57 16.26
N ARG A 238 -30.48 -6.16 15.18
CA ARG A 238 -30.77 -5.44 13.93
C ARG A 238 -31.85 -4.37 14.12
N GLU A 239 -32.97 -4.71 14.76
CA GLU A 239 -34.04 -3.75 15.01
C GLU A 239 -33.57 -2.58 15.88
N LYS A 240 -32.80 -2.88 16.93
CA LYS A 240 -32.20 -1.83 17.79
C LYS A 240 -31.21 -0.97 17.03
N TYR A 241 -30.38 -1.58 16.17
CA TYR A 241 -29.43 -0.88 15.32
C TYR A 241 -30.13 0.08 14.35
N ASP A 242 -31.23 -0.32 13.72
CA ASP A 242 -31.94 0.56 12.78
C ASP A 242 -32.75 1.67 13.49
N ALA A 243 -33.19 1.45 14.72
CA ALA A 243 -34.02 2.40 15.48
C ALA A 243 -33.22 3.55 16.13
N ASP A 244 -31.99 3.32 16.58
CA ASP A 244 -31.23 4.27 17.40
C ASP A 244 -29.87 4.65 16.77
N ALA A 245 -29.72 5.92 16.41
CA ALA A 245 -28.49 6.45 15.82
C ALA A 245 -27.31 6.47 16.81
N GLU A 246 -27.55 6.76 18.09
CA GLU A 246 -26.48 6.78 19.10
C GLU A 246 -25.95 5.35 19.33
N PHE A 247 -26.84 4.37 19.36
CA PHE A 247 -26.46 2.96 19.45
C PHE A 247 -25.61 2.51 18.25
N ARG A 248 -25.92 2.97 17.03
CA ARG A 248 -25.08 2.68 15.84
C ARG A 248 -23.67 3.23 15.96
N GLU A 249 -23.55 4.50 16.35
CA GLU A 249 -22.24 5.14 16.53
C GLU A 249 -21.42 4.45 17.64
N GLN A 250 -22.07 4.05 18.73
CA GLN A 250 -21.44 3.27 19.79
C GLN A 250 -20.92 1.93 19.26
N GLN A 251 -21.73 1.18 18.51
CA GLN A 251 -21.32 -0.10 17.90
C GLN A 251 -20.13 0.09 16.94
N TRP A 252 -20.07 1.20 16.20
CA TRP A 252 -18.93 1.50 15.35
C TRP A 252 -17.67 1.81 16.14
N ALA A 253 -17.77 2.58 17.22
CA ALA A 253 -16.63 2.94 18.05
C ALA A 253 -16.05 1.71 18.78
N GLU A 254 -16.90 0.88 19.39
CA GLU A 254 -16.49 -0.33 20.12
C GLU A 254 -15.78 -1.34 19.22
N ARG A 255 -16.17 -1.40 17.94
CA ARG A 255 -15.59 -2.31 16.93
C ARG A 255 -14.46 -1.68 16.11
N GLY A 256 -14.03 -0.46 16.43
CA GLY A 256 -12.91 0.21 15.76
C GLY A 256 -13.20 0.70 14.34
N MET A 257 -14.46 0.95 13.99
CA MET A 257 -14.89 1.38 12.65
C MET A 257 -14.98 2.90 12.49
N LEU A 258 -14.02 3.62 13.06
CA LEU A 258 -14.00 5.08 13.09
C LEU A 258 -13.67 5.69 11.72
N PRO A 259 -14.10 6.94 11.43
CA PRO A 259 -13.69 7.66 10.23
C PRO A 259 -12.16 7.81 10.13
N LEU A 260 -11.64 7.82 8.90
CA LEU A 260 -10.24 8.16 8.65
C LEU A 260 -10.15 9.67 8.38
N GLU A 261 -9.47 10.40 9.26
CA GLU A 261 -9.26 11.83 9.11
C GLU A 261 -8.08 12.10 8.19
N ILE A 262 -8.33 12.79 7.08
CA ILE A 262 -7.30 13.30 6.17
C ILE A 262 -7.23 14.81 6.35
N LYS A 263 -6.03 15.31 6.68
CA LYS A 263 -5.80 16.75 6.87
C LYS A 263 -6.13 17.52 5.59
N GLU A 264 -6.55 18.77 5.77
CA GLU A 264 -6.86 19.65 4.66
C GLU A 264 -5.65 19.91 3.76
N GLU A 265 -5.92 20.15 2.47
CA GLU A 265 -4.90 20.38 1.46
C GLU A 265 -4.19 21.73 1.68
N GLU A 266 -2.87 21.69 1.87
CA GLU A 266 -2.03 22.88 2.05
C GLU A 266 -1.47 23.39 0.71
N LEU A 267 -2.12 24.42 0.13
CA LEU A 267 -1.74 24.97 -1.18
C LEU A 267 -0.65 26.05 -1.15
N ARG A 268 -0.24 26.45 0.06
CA ARG A 268 0.70 27.54 0.32
C ARG A 268 1.59 27.15 1.50
N GLU A 269 2.77 27.76 1.51
CA GLU A 269 3.69 27.66 2.64
C GLU A 269 3.00 28.12 3.93
N VAL A 270 3.03 27.28 4.95
CA VAL A 270 2.54 27.62 6.30
C VAL A 270 3.47 28.65 6.91
N GLU A 271 2.90 29.69 7.52
CA GLU A 271 3.68 30.70 8.23
C GLU A 271 4.41 30.06 9.42
N ARG A 272 5.74 30.19 9.45
CA ARG A 272 6.57 29.48 10.41
C ARG A 272 7.00 30.37 11.57
N HIS A 273 6.79 29.88 12.79
CA HIS A 273 7.41 30.46 13.98
C HIS A 273 8.93 30.22 13.99
N TYR A 274 9.73 31.07 14.64
CA TYR A 274 11.20 30.93 14.68
C TYR A 274 11.68 29.60 15.31
N ALA A 275 10.82 28.95 16.10
CA ALA A 275 11.10 27.66 16.74
C ALA A 275 10.81 26.43 15.84
N GLN A 276 10.32 26.64 14.61
CA GLN A 276 9.98 25.56 13.67
C GLN A 276 11.14 25.23 12.71
N GLU A 277 12.37 25.62 13.07
CA GLU A 277 13.55 25.20 12.32
C GLU A 277 13.74 23.68 12.40
N PRO A 278 14.16 23.01 11.30
CA PRO A 278 14.47 21.59 11.34
C PRO A 278 15.61 21.26 12.32
N ALA A 279 15.64 20.03 12.84
CA ALA A 279 16.63 19.58 13.82
C ALA A 279 18.06 19.36 13.27
N TYR A 280 18.39 19.89 12.09
CA TYR A 280 19.71 19.79 11.47
C TYR A 280 20.30 21.18 11.19
N HIS A 281 21.62 21.27 11.04
CA HIS A 281 22.27 22.52 10.68
C HIS A 281 21.80 23.03 9.32
N ALA A 282 21.39 24.30 9.25
CA ALA A 282 20.89 24.92 8.04
C ALA A 282 21.77 24.65 6.80
N PHE A 283 21.13 24.50 5.65
CA PHE A 283 21.85 24.30 4.39
C PHE A 283 22.80 25.46 4.10
N ARG A 284 23.93 25.14 3.48
CA ARG A 284 24.92 26.13 3.07
C ARG A 284 24.31 27.10 2.05
N LYS A 285 24.51 28.41 2.25
CA LYS A 285 23.99 29.45 1.34
C LYS A 285 24.87 29.66 0.10
N ILE A 286 26.21 29.63 0.25
CA ILE A 286 27.22 29.87 -0.81
C ILE A 286 28.13 28.67 -0.92
#